data_AF-A0A7I4C1Y3-F1
#
_entry.id   AF-A0A7I4C1Y3-F1
#
_cell.length_a   1.000
_cell.length_b   1.000
_cell.length_c   1.000
_cell.angle_alpha   90.00
_cell.angle_beta   90.00
_cell.angle_gamma   90.00
#
_symmetry.space_group_name_H-M   'P 1'
#
loop_
_entity.id
_entity.type
_entity.pdbx_description
1 polymer ?
#
loop_
_entity_poly.entity_id
_entity_poly.type
_entity_poly.pdbx_seq_one_letter_code
_entity_poly.pdbx_strand_id
1 'polypeptide(L)'
;MKLGKSLRQYFSTKAESRRQEEASWDEDLVGGRNSKLWKNRVFWQGSLDSQGFSRAPVVEVRDIFRHCVRILGAYGNDIDGLIKPIREHEPQFDSRFVVDLHRPKAPRACPPYFIYVDHRYKEVSMYIRGLNLLHRRDYVVLLKNRKGEKVRILQGACA
;
A
#
# COMPACT_ATOMS: atom_id res chain seq x y z
N MET A 1 44.35 -17.29 0.76
CA MET A 1 42.90 -17.59 0.79
C MET A 1 42.41 -17.34 2.20
N LYS A 2 41.69 -16.24 2.47
CA LYS A 2 41.23 -15.89 3.83
C LYS A 2 39.87 -16.54 4.11
N LEU A 3 39.81 -17.35 5.16
CA LEU A 3 38.62 -18.05 5.65
C LEU A 3 37.42 -17.08 5.83
N GLY A 4 36.24 -17.51 5.36
CA GLY A 4 34.98 -16.80 5.53
C GLY A 4 34.59 -16.67 7.00
N LYS A 5 34.11 -15.48 7.38
CA LYS A 5 33.64 -15.18 8.74
C LYS A 5 32.50 -16.13 9.12
N SER A 6 32.52 -16.65 10.34
CA SER A 6 31.41 -17.42 10.91
C SER A 6 30.12 -16.59 10.92
N LEU A 7 28.96 -17.22 10.68
CA LEU A 7 27.66 -16.54 10.62
C LEU A 7 27.38 -15.67 11.85
N ARG A 8 27.79 -16.09 13.06
CA ARG A 8 27.64 -15.27 14.28
C ARG A 8 28.43 -13.96 14.21
N GLN A 9 29.63 -14.03 13.64
CA GLN A 9 30.52 -12.89 13.44
C GLN A 9 29.95 -11.95 12.36
N TYR A 10 29.31 -12.50 11.33
CA TYR A 10 28.57 -11.70 10.35
C TYR A 10 27.37 -10.98 10.98
N PHE A 11 26.60 -11.64 11.84
CA PHE A 11 25.46 -10.99 12.52
C PHE A 11 25.89 -9.95 13.55
N SER A 12 26.97 -10.16 14.31
CA SER A 12 27.46 -9.15 15.26
C SER A 12 27.99 -7.92 14.52
N THR A 13 28.83 -8.13 13.50
CA THR A 13 29.35 -7.03 12.69
C THR A 13 28.23 -6.26 12.00
N LYS A 14 27.21 -6.94 11.46
CA LYS A 14 26.05 -6.27 10.85
C LYS A 14 25.20 -5.48 11.85
N ALA A 15 25.08 -5.96 13.09
CA ALA A 15 24.39 -5.23 14.17
C ALA A 15 25.18 -3.99 14.61
N GLU A 16 26.51 -4.09 14.68
CA GLU A 16 27.41 -2.98 15.00
C GLU A 16 27.43 -1.94 13.86
N SER A 17 27.47 -2.37 12.60
CA SER A 17 27.35 -1.48 11.44
C SER A 17 26.02 -0.73 11.44
N ARG A 18 24.92 -1.39 11.81
CA ARG A 18 23.61 -0.75 11.89
C ARG A 18 23.52 0.28 13.02
N ARG A 19 24.14 0.01 14.18
CA ARG A 19 24.25 1.00 15.27
C ARG A 19 25.13 2.20 14.90
N GLN A 20 26.18 1.97 14.12
CA GLN A 20 27.04 3.04 13.60
C GLN A 20 26.34 3.85 12.51
N GLU A 21 25.55 3.21 11.63
CA GLU A 21 24.67 3.91 10.69
C GLU A 21 23.63 4.74 11.45
N GLU A 22 22.92 4.16 12.43
CA GLU A 22 21.96 4.87 13.31
C GLU A 22 22.60 6.09 14.00
N ALA A 23 23.84 5.98 14.51
CA ALA A 23 24.57 7.10 15.08
C ALA A 23 25.07 8.12 14.03
N SER A 24 25.35 7.69 12.80
CA SER A 24 25.68 8.58 11.66
C SER A 24 24.48 9.41 11.23
N TRP A 25 23.27 8.84 11.26
CA TRP A 25 22.04 9.59 11.03
C TRP A 25 21.85 10.69 12.07
N ASP A 26 22.28 10.51 13.32
CA ASP A 26 22.18 11.53 14.36
C ASP A 26 23.14 12.72 14.15
N GLU A 27 24.35 12.48 13.60
CA GLU A 27 25.36 13.52 13.35
C GLU A 27 25.10 14.33 12.07
N ASP A 28 24.69 13.68 10.96
CA ASP A 28 24.39 14.35 9.68
C ASP A 28 23.12 15.21 9.72
N LEU A 29 22.30 15.05 10.77
CA LEU A 29 21.12 15.88 11.06
C LEU A 29 21.46 17.18 11.83
N VAL A 30 22.73 17.41 12.21
CA VAL A 30 23.17 18.63 12.93
C VAL A 30 23.77 19.67 11.95
N GLY A 31 23.16 19.82 10.77
CA GLY A 31 23.45 20.93 9.86
C GLY A 31 22.84 22.26 10.32
N GLY A 32 23.70 23.24 10.65
CA GLY A 32 23.47 24.68 10.45
C GLY A 32 22.41 25.39 11.34
N ARG A 33 22.87 26.36 12.13
CA ARG A 33 22.14 27.11 13.17
C ARG A 33 20.85 27.86 12.78
N ASN A 34 20.38 27.88 11.52
CA ASN A 34 19.21 28.69 11.11
C ASN A 34 18.13 27.97 10.27
N SER A 35 18.08 26.64 10.24
CA SER A 35 16.98 25.88 9.58
C SER A 35 16.22 24.89 10.48
N LYS A 36 16.57 24.86 11.78
CA LYS A 36 16.15 23.82 12.75
C LYS A 36 14.68 23.86 13.19
N LEU A 37 13.93 24.92 12.89
CA LEU A 37 12.52 25.04 13.34
C LEU A 37 11.51 24.31 12.44
N TRP A 38 11.89 23.95 11.21
CA TRP A 38 10.99 23.30 10.26
C TRP A 38 11.14 21.77 10.25
N LYS A 39 12.37 21.25 10.32
CA LYS A 39 12.63 19.82 10.11
C LYS A 39 12.32 18.93 11.33
N ASN A 40 12.43 19.45 12.55
CA ASN A 40 12.22 18.65 13.77
C ASN A 40 10.76 18.58 14.23
N ARG A 41 9.82 19.30 13.61
CA ARG A 41 8.43 19.31 14.07
C ARG A 41 7.57 18.18 13.50
N VAL A 42 7.84 17.69 12.29
CA VAL A 42 6.94 16.73 11.64
C VAL A 42 6.97 15.34 12.30
N PHE A 43 8.15 14.87 12.72
CA PHE A 43 8.28 13.53 13.35
C PHE A 43 7.99 13.54 14.85
N TRP A 44 8.34 14.61 15.57
CA TRP A 44 8.09 14.71 17.01
C TRP A 44 6.60 14.94 17.34
N GLN A 45 5.85 15.64 16.50
CA GLN A 45 4.42 15.90 16.76
C GLN A 45 3.59 14.62 16.65
N GLY A 46 3.92 13.71 15.73
CA GLY A 46 3.12 12.51 15.50
C GLY A 46 3.08 11.55 16.69
N SER A 47 4.16 11.46 17.48
CA SER A 47 4.17 10.64 18.70
C SER A 47 3.37 11.28 19.84
N LEU A 48 3.33 12.62 19.90
CA LEU A 48 2.53 13.39 20.85
C LEU A 48 1.02 13.36 20.50
N ASP A 49 0.68 13.39 19.22
CA ASP A 49 -0.72 13.40 18.74
C ASP A 49 -1.52 12.17 19.21
N SER A 50 -0.86 11.02 19.35
CA SER A 50 -1.48 9.77 19.80
C SER A 50 -1.42 9.53 21.31
N GLN A 51 -0.80 10.41 22.12
CA GLN A 51 -0.65 10.19 23.57
C GLN A 51 -1.99 10.15 24.31
N GLY A 52 -3.01 10.84 23.80
CA GLY A 52 -4.36 10.84 24.37
C GLY A 52 -5.29 9.75 23.82
N PHE A 53 -4.85 8.97 22.83
CA PHE A 53 -5.73 8.01 22.17
C PHE A 53 -5.83 6.70 22.97
N SER A 54 -7.05 6.26 23.22
CA SER A 54 -7.29 4.95 23.82
C SER A 54 -6.79 3.86 22.88
N ARG A 55 -6.17 2.81 23.44
CA ARG A 55 -5.72 1.67 22.66
C ARG A 55 -6.92 0.97 22.03
N ALA A 56 -6.90 0.80 20.70
CA ALA A 56 -7.98 0.13 20.00
C ALA A 56 -8.11 -1.34 20.47
N PRO A 57 -9.34 -1.82 20.74
CA PRO A 57 -9.56 -3.22 21.06
C PRO A 57 -9.24 -4.11 19.86
N VAL A 58 -8.84 -5.35 20.14
CA VAL A 58 -8.44 -6.33 19.11
C VAL A 58 -9.55 -6.57 18.07
N VAL A 59 -10.81 -6.47 18.50
CA VAL A 59 -11.98 -6.67 17.62
C VAL A 59 -12.05 -5.61 16.53
N GLU A 60 -11.91 -4.32 16.89
CA GLU A 60 -11.92 -3.22 15.92
C GLU A 60 -10.75 -3.34 14.94
N VAL A 61 -9.57 -3.67 15.45
CA VAL A 61 -8.37 -3.86 14.62
C VAL A 61 -8.58 -5.00 13.62
N ARG A 62 -9.17 -6.12 14.04
CA ARG A 62 -9.49 -7.25 13.16
C ARG A 62 -10.46 -6.86 12.05
N ASP A 63 -11.49 -6.08 12.38
CA ASP A 63 -12.49 -5.66 11.40
C ASP A 63 -11.86 -4.70 10.36
N ILE A 64 -10.97 -3.80 10.80
CA ILE A 64 -10.16 -2.96 9.89
C ILE A 64 -9.31 -3.83 8.97
N PHE A 65 -8.56 -4.80 9.53
CA PHE A 65 -7.70 -5.69 8.74
C PHE A 65 -8.48 -6.47 7.69
N ARG A 66 -9.70 -6.92 8.02
CA ARG A 66 -10.60 -7.59 7.07
C ARG A 66 -10.90 -6.69 5.86
N HIS A 67 -11.26 -5.43 6.08
CA HIS A 67 -11.48 -4.49 4.96
C HIS A 67 -10.19 -4.21 4.18
N CYS A 68 -9.05 -4.05 4.85
CA CYS A 68 -7.76 -3.84 4.19
C CYS A 68 -7.41 -5.00 3.25
N VAL A 69 -7.59 -6.24 3.69
CA VAL A 69 -7.36 -7.45 2.87
C VAL A 69 -8.30 -7.47 1.67
N ARG A 70 -9.58 -7.17 1.87
CA ARG A 70 -10.57 -7.14 0.78
C ARG A 70 -10.26 -6.04 -0.25
N ILE A 71 -9.75 -4.88 0.17
CA ILE A 71 -9.25 -3.83 -0.73
C ILE A 71 -8.10 -4.33 -1.61
N LEU A 72 -7.21 -5.20 -1.11
CA LEU A 72 -6.14 -5.79 -1.94
C LEU A 72 -6.71 -6.59 -3.11
N GLY A 73 -7.82 -7.28 -2.91
CA GLY A 73 -8.50 -7.98 -4.00
C GLY A 73 -9.00 -7.06 -5.11
N ALA A 74 -9.32 -5.78 -4.83
CA ALA A 74 -9.74 -4.83 -5.85
C ALA A 74 -8.62 -4.51 -6.88
N TYR A 75 -7.36 -4.87 -6.57
CA TYR A 75 -6.24 -4.79 -7.52
C TYR A 75 -6.15 -6.00 -8.46
N GLY A 76 -6.92 -7.06 -8.21
CA GLY A 76 -7.05 -8.20 -9.09
C GLY A 76 -7.58 -7.81 -10.47
N ASN A 77 -7.14 -8.54 -11.50
CA ASN A 77 -7.62 -8.30 -12.87
C ASN A 77 -8.94 -9.01 -13.17
N ASP A 78 -9.09 -10.21 -12.62
CA ASP A 78 -10.23 -11.10 -12.78
C ASP A 78 -10.75 -11.53 -11.41
N ILE A 79 -11.87 -12.23 -11.38
CA ILE A 79 -12.46 -12.79 -10.15
C ILE A 79 -11.43 -13.68 -9.42
N ASP A 80 -10.65 -14.48 -10.13
CA ASP A 80 -9.60 -15.32 -9.52
C ASP A 80 -8.47 -14.48 -8.90
N GLY A 81 -8.10 -13.37 -9.55
CA GLY A 81 -7.09 -12.43 -9.04
C GLY A 81 -7.56 -11.63 -7.83
N LEU A 82 -8.86 -11.37 -7.74
CA LEU A 82 -9.51 -10.80 -6.56
C LEU A 82 -9.49 -11.79 -5.38
N ILE A 83 -9.85 -13.04 -5.63
CA ILE A 83 -10.04 -14.07 -4.59
C ILE A 83 -8.73 -14.50 -3.95
N LYS A 84 -7.68 -14.73 -4.76
CA LYS A 84 -6.42 -15.30 -4.29
C LYS A 84 -5.83 -14.56 -3.07
N PRO A 85 -5.57 -13.23 -3.12
CA PRO A 85 -5.01 -12.51 -1.98
C PRO A 85 -5.97 -12.44 -0.78
N ILE A 86 -7.28 -12.42 -1.04
CA ILE A 86 -8.26 -12.39 0.04
C ILE A 86 -8.27 -13.71 0.79
N ARG A 87 -8.34 -14.84 0.08
CA ARG A 87 -8.39 -16.18 0.70
C ARG A 87 -7.13 -16.59 1.44
N GLU A 88 -5.98 -16.04 1.07
CA GLU A 88 -4.72 -16.23 1.81
C GLU A 88 -4.83 -15.71 3.26
N HIS A 89 -5.65 -14.70 3.52
CA HIS A 89 -5.86 -14.11 4.84
C HIS A 89 -7.26 -14.37 5.43
N GLU A 90 -8.27 -14.59 4.58
CA GLU A 90 -9.67 -14.81 4.94
C GLU A 90 -10.22 -16.03 4.16
N PRO A 91 -9.96 -17.26 4.63
CA PRO A 91 -10.37 -18.50 3.91
C PRO A 91 -11.88 -18.65 3.74
N GLN A 92 -12.65 -17.95 4.57
CA GLN A 92 -14.11 -18.00 4.57
C GLN A 92 -14.74 -17.08 3.50
N PHE A 93 -13.92 -16.32 2.78
CA PHE A 93 -14.39 -15.46 1.70
C PHE A 93 -14.93 -16.27 0.51
N ASP A 94 -16.18 -16.04 0.17
CA ASP A 94 -16.89 -16.75 -0.89
C ASP A 94 -17.16 -15.82 -2.08
N SER A 95 -16.66 -16.20 -3.25
CA SER A 95 -16.79 -15.39 -4.47
C SER A 95 -18.22 -15.29 -4.98
N ARG A 96 -19.11 -16.20 -4.58
CA ARG A 96 -20.53 -16.18 -4.97
C ARG A 96 -21.28 -14.95 -4.47
N PHE A 97 -20.75 -14.27 -3.46
CA PHE A 97 -21.35 -13.07 -2.89
C PHE A 97 -20.78 -11.76 -3.46
N VAL A 98 -19.89 -11.85 -4.47
CA VAL A 98 -19.48 -10.70 -5.26
C VAL A 98 -20.60 -10.39 -6.26
N VAL A 99 -21.25 -9.24 -6.08
CA VAL A 99 -22.41 -8.83 -6.89
C VAL A 99 -21.96 -8.17 -8.19
N ASP A 100 -20.94 -7.32 -8.10
CA ASP A 100 -20.41 -6.60 -9.25
C ASP A 100 -18.89 -6.47 -9.13
N LEU A 101 -18.22 -6.53 -10.28
CA LEU A 101 -16.80 -6.26 -10.45
C LEU A 101 -16.66 -5.32 -11.64
N HIS A 102 -16.57 -4.03 -11.34
CA HIS A 102 -16.44 -3.02 -12.36
C HIS A 102 -14.98 -2.79 -12.71
N ARG A 103 -14.68 -2.86 -14.02
CA ARG A 103 -13.38 -2.50 -14.55
C ARG A 103 -13.53 -1.57 -15.75
N PRO A 104 -13.09 -0.31 -15.65
CA PRO A 104 -13.03 0.57 -16.81
C PRO A 104 -12.15 0.00 -17.92
N LYS A 105 -12.70 -0.07 -19.14
CA LYS A 105 -11.93 -0.35 -20.36
C LYS A 105 -11.20 0.91 -20.88
N ALA A 106 -11.76 2.08 -20.61
CA ALA A 106 -11.25 3.35 -21.08
C ALA A 106 -10.16 3.91 -20.14
N PRO A 107 -9.07 4.49 -20.69
CA PRO A 107 -8.14 5.26 -19.88
C PRO A 107 -8.87 6.47 -19.28
N ARG A 108 -8.69 6.72 -17.97
CA ARG A 108 -9.33 7.81 -17.19
C ARG A 108 -10.79 7.61 -16.77
N ALA A 109 -11.30 6.39 -16.80
CA ALA A 109 -12.60 6.08 -16.18
C ALA A 109 -12.47 5.69 -14.69
N CYS A 110 -13.62 5.57 -14.01
CA CYS A 110 -13.73 5.28 -12.56
C CYS A 110 -12.81 4.14 -12.13
N PRO A 111 -12.03 4.27 -11.03
CA PRO A 111 -11.13 3.21 -10.59
C PRO A 111 -11.89 1.88 -10.39
N PRO A 112 -11.29 0.73 -10.73
CA PRO A 112 -11.87 -0.57 -10.49
C PRO A 112 -12.39 -0.73 -9.06
N TYR A 113 -13.56 -1.33 -8.97
CA TYR A 113 -14.20 -1.62 -7.70
C TYR A 113 -14.92 -2.94 -7.78
N PHE A 114 -15.22 -3.50 -6.62
CA PHE A 114 -16.16 -4.60 -6.51
C PHE A 114 -17.11 -4.39 -5.35
N ILE A 115 -18.31 -4.94 -5.49
CA ILE A 115 -19.36 -4.91 -4.48
C ILE A 115 -19.50 -6.32 -3.92
N TYR A 116 -19.45 -6.42 -2.60
CA TYR A 116 -19.54 -7.68 -1.87
C TYR A 116 -20.65 -7.63 -0.83
N VAL A 117 -21.48 -8.67 -0.81
CA VAL A 117 -22.54 -8.83 0.18
C VAL A 117 -22.10 -9.85 1.21
N ASP A 118 -21.78 -9.39 2.41
CA ASP A 118 -21.36 -10.27 3.48
C ASP A 118 -22.57 -10.69 4.31
N HIS A 119 -23.08 -11.89 4.05
CA HIS A 119 -24.21 -12.45 4.79
C HIS A 119 -23.89 -12.74 6.26
N ARG A 120 -22.61 -12.95 6.61
CA ARG A 120 -22.22 -13.27 7.98
C ARG A 120 -22.22 -12.03 8.85
N TYR A 121 -21.67 -10.94 8.33
CA TYR A 121 -21.60 -9.64 9.03
C TYR A 121 -22.81 -8.74 8.74
N LYS A 122 -23.72 -9.16 7.84
CA LYS A 122 -24.91 -8.43 7.42
C LYS A 122 -24.57 -7.04 6.87
N GLU A 123 -23.51 -6.96 6.07
CA GLU A 123 -23.04 -5.72 5.46
C GLU A 123 -23.00 -5.83 3.94
N VAL A 124 -23.15 -4.69 3.27
CA VAL A 124 -22.89 -4.53 1.84
C VAL A 124 -21.72 -3.57 1.72
N SER A 125 -20.60 -4.09 1.20
CA SER A 125 -19.32 -3.37 1.16
C SER A 125 -18.90 -3.13 -0.28
N MET A 126 -18.50 -1.90 -0.58
CA MET A 126 -17.90 -1.55 -1.87
C MET A 126 -16.42 -1.24 -1.65
N TYR A 127 -15.56 -1.96 -2.36
CA TYR A 127 -14.11 -1.79 -2.25
C TYR A 127 -13.59 -1.17 -3.54
N ILE A 128 -13.05 0.03 -3.42
CA ILE A 128 -12.53 0.82 -4.54
C ILE A 128 -11.00 0.81 -4.44
N ARG A 129 -10.32 0.45 -5.53
CA ARG A 129 -8.85 0.51 -5.53
C ARG A 129 -8.35 1.93 -5.77
N GLY A 130 -7.15 2.21 -5.24
CA GLY A 130 -6.39 3.40 -5.60
C GLY A 130 -5.72 3.27 -6.98
N LEU A 131 -5.02 4.32 -7.38
CA LEU A 131 -4.16 4.30 -8.58
C LEU A 131 -2.98 3.36 -8.35
N ASN A 132 -2.80 2.37 -9.23
CA ASN A 132 -1.63 1.50 -9.23
C ASN A 132 -0.64 1.97 -10.30
N LEU A 133 0.42 2.69 -9.91
CA LEU A 133 1.41 3.22 -10.85
C LEU A 133 2.24 2.16 -11.57
N LEU A 134 2.21 0.90 -11.11
CA LEU A 134 2.77 -0.22 -11.86
C LEU A 134 1.97 -0.51 -13.13
N HIS A 135 0.68 -0.18 -13.13
CA HIS A 135 -0.18 -0.33 -14.30
C HIS A 135 -0.15 0.93 -15.15
N ARG A 136 0.38 0.81 -16.37
CA ARG A 136 0.47 1.91 -17.35
C ARG A 136 -0.87 2.65 -17.55
N ARG A 137 -2.01 1.95 -17.46
CA ARG A 137 -3.36 2.54 -17.60
C ARG A 137 -3.68 3.57 -16.51
N ASP A 138 -3.26 3.33 -15.28
CA ASP A 138 -3.52 4.23 -14.15
C ASP A 138 -2.59 5.45 -14.19
N TYR A 139 -1.38 5.26 -14.70
CA TYR A 139 -0.43 6.36 -14.91
C TYR A 139 -0.99 7.42 -15.88
N VAL A 140 -1.83 7.03 -16.84
CA VAL A 140 -2.48 7.96 -17.79
C VAL A 140 -3.37 8.98 -17.09
N VAL A 141 -3.91 8.68 -15.90
CA VAL A 141 -4.72 9.62 -15.12
C VAL A 141 -3.87 10.80 -14.62
N LEU A 142 -2.59 10.57 -14.35
CA LEU A 142 -1.67 11.61 -13.87
C LEU A 142 -1.06 12.46 -14.99
N LEU A 143 -1.12 11.98 -16.24
CA LEU A 143 -0.66 12.74 -17.39
C LEU A 143 -1.64 13.90 -17.67
N LYS A 144 -1.29 15.09 -17.13
CA LYS A 144 -1.91 16.35 -17.53
C LYS A 144 -1.60 16.60 -19.01
N ASN A 145 -2.54 16.27 -19.90
CA ASN A 145 -2.54 16.84 -21.25
C ASN A 145 -2.87 18.32 -21.15
N ARG A 146 -1.86 19.16 -20.90
CA ARG A 146 -1.98 20.60 -21.12
C ARG A 146 -2.01 20.79 -22.64
N LYS A 147 -3.22 20.93 -23.17
CA LYS A 147 -3.56 21.28 -24.57
C LYS A 147 -3.42 20.13 -25.59
N GLY A 148 -4.56 19.78 -26.21
CA GLY A 148 -4.63 19.30 -27.60
C GLY A 148 -4.08 17.92 -27.98
N GLU A 149 -3.24 17.27 -27.18
CA GLU A 149 -2.66 16.00 -27.60
C GLU A 149 -3.55 14.81 -27.24
N LYS A 150 -4.07 14.13 -28.28
CA LYS A 150 -4.52 12.75 -28.17
C LYS A 150 -3.29 11.92 -27.79
N VAL A 151 -3.25 11.40 -26.56
CA VAL A 151 -2.29 10.35 -26.21
C VAL A 151 -2.66 9.13 -27.06
N ARG A 152 -2.00 8.98 -28.20
CA ARG A 152 -2.02 7.73 -28.98
C ARG A 152 -1.29 6.69 -28.15
N ILE A 153 -1.99 6.08 -27.20
CA ILE A 153 -1.56 4.81 -26.65
C ILE A 153 -1.69 3.83 -27.82
N LEU A 154 -0.55 3.44 -28.39
CA LEU A 154 -0.45 2.51 -29.50
C LEU A 154 -1.46 1.36 -29.30
N GLN A 155 -2.45 1.30 -30.19
CA GLN A 155 -3.17 0.08 -30.50
C GLN A 155 -2.12 -0.88 -31.07
N GLY A 156 -1.58 -1.74 -30.24
CA GLY A 156 -0.50 -2.65 -30.62
C GLY A 156 -0.30 -3.70 -29.56
N ALA A 157 -1.32 -4.54 -29.36
CA ALA A 157 -1.23 -5.91 -28.83
C ALA A 157 -2.65 -6.46 -28.60
N CYS A 158 -3.34 -6.79 -29.69
CA CYS A 158 -4.36 -7.84 -29.68
C CYS A 158 -4.48 -8.34 -31.13
N ALA A 159 -3.58 -9.26 -31.47
CA ALA A 159 -3.81 -10.34 -32.41
C ALA A 159 -3.84 -11.62 -31.57
#